data_AF-A0A3R9FRY5-F1
#
_entry.id   AF-A0A3R9FRY5-F1
#
_cell.length_a   1.000
_cell.length_b   1.000
_cell.length_c   1.000
_cell.angle_alpha   90.00
_cell.angle_beta   90.00
_cell.angle_gamma   90.00
#
_symmetry.space_group_name_H-M   'P 1'
#
loop_
_entity.id
_entity.type
_entity.pdbx_description
1 polymer ?
#
loop_
_entity_poly.entity_id
_entity_poly.type
_entity_poly.pdbx_seq_one_letter_code
_entity_poly.pdbx_strand_id
1 'polypeptide(L)'
;MSELSFIHGKRKLLFCADPEGAEVCHRLAAQARKENVPFEFHILKECDEAFVQQWFSMQKMGAYLYISGKGDFVEKVKVRAMEAGFSEHEMQTAIIGPVRKRLVCCTCHGMNEWDDQDEIVCAHCGQQLEGSTHYSRRLGGYLGYVSIK
;
A
#
# COMPACT_ATOMS: atom_id res chain seq x y z
N MET A 1 -11.55 -0.82 5.72
CA MET A 1 -11.42 0.12 4.60
C MET A 1 -10.70 1.35 5.12
N SER A 2 -9.50 1.64 4.65
CA SER A 2 -8.78 2.88 5.00
C SER A 2 -9.26 4.02 4.09
N GLU A 3 -10.08 4.90 4.64
CA GLU A 3 -10.55 6.10 3.95
C GLU A 3 -9.44 7.17 3.94
N LEU A 4 -9.15 7.74 2.76
CA LEU A 4 -8.18 8.83 2.67
C LEU A 4 -8.78 10.11 3.25
N SER A 5 -8.03 10.76 4.14
CA SER A 5 -8.37 12.04 4.77
C SER A 5 -7.39 13.14 4.36
N PHE A 6 -7.91 14.36 4.19
CA PHE A 6 -7.07 15.50 3.85
C PHE A 6 -6.22 15.91 5.06
N ILE A 7 -4.91 16.07 4.87
CA ILE A 7 -3.98 16.50 5.91
C ILE A 7 -3.59 17.96 5.66
N HIS A 8 -3.87 18.78 6.66
CA HIS A 8 -3.56 20.21 6.65
C HIS A 8 -2.10 20.50 7.04
N GLY A 9 -1.64 21.72 6.74
CA GLY A 9 -0.32 22.22 7.16
C GLY A 9 0.88 21.61 6.43
N LYS A 10 0.64 20.85 5.36
CA LYS A 10 1.70 20.25 4.53
C LYS A 10 2.15 21.25 3.46
N ARG A 11 3.46 21.22 3.15
CA ARG A 11 4.08 22.14 2.19
C ARG A 11 3.83 21.75 0.74
N LYS A 12 3.61 20.46 0.49
CA LYS A 12 3.34 19.90 -0.83
C LYS A 12 2.60 18.57 -0.66
N LEU A 13 1.62 18.33 -1.52
CA LEU A 13 0.91 17.05 -1.59
C LEU A 13 1.28 16.31 -2.89
N LEU A 14 1.36 14.99 -2.82
CA LEU A 14 1.61 14.13 -3.96
C LEU A 14 0.44 13.16 -4.06
N PHE A 15 -0.13 13.02 -5.24
CA PHE A 15 -1.20 12.07 -5.52
C PHE A 15 -0.73 11.08 -6.58
N CYS A 16 -0.72 9.80 -6.23
CA CYS A 16 -0.43 8.71 -7.14
C CYS A 16 -1.63 7.78 -7.17
N ALA A 17 -2.27 7.62 -8.32
CA ALA A 17 -3.42 6.74 -8.43
C ALA A 17 -3.36 5.87 -9.68
N ASP A 18 -4.02 4.72 -9.64
CA ASP A 18 -4.45 4.06 -10.88
C ASP A 18 -5.80 4.62 -11.35
N PRO A 19 -6.29 4.26 -12.55
CA PRO A 19 -7.57 4.75 -13.04
C PRO A 19 -8.77 4.43 -12.12
N GLU A 20 -8.72 3.35 -11.34
CA GLU A 20 -9.80 2.94 -10.44
C GLU A 20 -9.77 3.74 -9.12
N GLY A 21 -8.57 4.14 -8.67
CA GLY A 21 -8.36 4.95 -7.47
C GLY A 21 -8.35 6.46 -7.70
N ALA A 22 -8.39 6.92 -8.95
CA ALA A 22 -8.23 8.34 -9.31
C ALA A 22 -9.29 9.25 -8.68
N GLU A 23 -10.55 8.79 -8.59
CA GLU A 23 -11.67 9.58 -8.05
C GLU A 23 -11.41 10.03 -6.60
N VAL A 24 -10.91 9.13 -5.75
CA VAL A 24 -10.63 9.43 -4.34
C VAL A 24 -9.54 10.51 -4.22
N CYS A 25 -8.48 10.40 -5.04
CA CYS A 25 -7.42 11.39 -5.09
C CYS A 25 -7.91 12.72 -5.66
N HIS A 26 -8.80 12.73 -6.66
CA HIS A 26 -9.36 13.96 -7.23
C HIS A 26 -10.11 14.79 -6.19
N ARG A 27 -10.89 14.14 -5.30
CA ARG A 27 -11.58 14.82 -4.20
C ARG A 27 -10.59 15.57 -3.29
N LEU A 28 -9.48 14.94 -2.95
CA LEU A 28 -8.45 15.54 -2.09
C LEU A 28 -7.64 16.62 -2.82
N ALA A 29 -7.36 16.44 -4.12
CA ALA A 29 -6.71 17.45 -4.94
C ALA A 29 -7.58 18.72 -5.10
N ALA A 30 -8.91 18.55 -5.19
CA ALA A 30 -9.83 19.69 -5.17
C ALA A 30 -9.76 20.47 -3.84
N GLN A 31 -9.60 19.77 -2.71
CA GLN A 31 -9.37 20.40 -1.41
C GLN A 31 -8.01 21.10 -1.35
N ALA A 32 -6.94 20.47 -1.86
CA ALA A 32 -5.60 21.07 -1.94
C ALA A 32 -5.62 22.39 -2.72
N ARG A 33 -6.37 22.43 -3.83
CA ARG A 33 -6.57 23.63 -4.63
C ARG A 33 -7.29 24.73 -3.86
N LYS A 34 -8.33 24.41 -3.08
CA LYS A 34 -9.05 25.38 -2.24
C LYS A 34 -8.15 25.99 -1.17
N GLU A 35 -7.26 25.19 -0.59
CA GLU A 35 -6.31 25.63 0.44
C GLU A 35 -5.01 26.23 -0.13
N ASN A 36 -4.89 26.36 -1.46
CA ASN A 36 -3.68 26.82 -2.16
C ASN A 36 -2.41 26.03 -1.79
N VAL A 37 -2.56 24.73 -1.49
CA VAL A 37 -1.43 23.84 -1.22
C VAL A 37 -0.88 23.32 -2.55
N PRO A 38 0.42 23.49 -2.85
CA PRO A 38 1.03 22.94 -4.06
C PRO A 38 0.88 21.41 -4.11
N PHE A 39 0.53 20.87 -5.27
CA PHE A 39 0.45 19.42 -5.44
C PHE A 39 0.88 18.92 -6.81
N GLU A 40 1.31 17.68 -6.86
CA GLU A 40 1.55 16.91 -8.09
C GLU A 40 0.59 15.72 -8.14
N PHE A 41 0.10 15.37 -9.32
CA PHE A 41 -0.90 14.33 -9.51
C PHE A 41 -0.53 13.45 -10.71
N HIS A 42 -0.38 12.15 -10.47
CA HIS A 42 -0.11 11.16 -11.51
C HIS A 42 -1.14 10.03 -11.47
N ILE A 43 -1.75 9.77 -12.64
CA ILE A 43 -2.58 8.59 -12.88
C ILE A 43 -1.76 7.61 -13.73
N LEU A 44 -1.47 6.45 -13.18
CA LEU A 44 -0.64 5.43 -13.81
C LEU A 44 -1.46 4.15 -13.95
N LYS A 45 -1.60 3.60 -15.17
CA LYS A 45 -2.33 2.33 -15.37
C LYS A 45 -1.71 1.17 -14.58
N GLU A 46 -0.39 1.18 -14.51
CA GLU A 46 0.43 0.23 -13.77
C GLU A 46 1.59 1.00 -13.10
N CYS A 47 2.21 0.42 -12.08
CA CYS A 47 3.35 1.06 -11.43
C CYS A 47 4.61 1.00 -12.32
N ASP A 48 4.90 2.10 -13.01
CA ASP A 48 6.23 2.34 -13.59
C ASP A 48 7.22 2.66 -12.48
N GLU A 49 7.95 1.63 -12.04
CA GLU A 49 8.83 1.72 -10.88
C GLU A 49 9.96 2.73 -11.06
N ALA A 50 10.52 2.83 -12.28
CA ALA A 50 11.59 3.76 -12.59
C ALA A 50 11.09 5.20 -12.52
N PHE A 51 9.93 5.47 -13.10
CA PHE A 51 9.28 6.78 -13.02
C PHE A 51 8.97 7.16 -11.57
N VAL A 52 8.33 6.28 -10.80
CA VAL A 52 7.90 6.54 -9.42
C VAL A 52 9.11 6.77 -8.52
N GLN A 53 10.18 5.97 -8.67
CA GLN A 53 11.42 6.15 -7.91
C GLN A 53 12.09 7.48 -8.23
N GLN A 54 12.21 7.84 -9.52
CA GLN A 54 12.76 9.12 -9.93
C GLN A 54 11.92 10.28 -9.37
N TRP A 55 10.60 10.21 -9.54
CA TRP A 55 9.66 11.23 -9.07
C TRP A 55 9.78 11.46 -7.57
N PHE A 56 9.87 10.40 -6.77
CA PHE A 56 10.04 10.51 -5.32
C PHE A 56 11.40 11.06 -4.90
N SER A 57 12.48 10.71 -5.59
CA SER A 57 13.82 11.24 -5.28
C SER A 57 13.95 12.75 -5.52
N MET A 58 13.08 13.34 -6.34
CA MET A 58 13.02 14.79 -6.58
C MET A 58 12.23 15.55 -5.51
N GLN A 59 11.60 14.85 -4.56
CA GLN A 59 10.74 15.47 -3.56
C GLN A 59 11.55 16.01 -2.38
N LYS A 60 11.06 17.12 -1.81
CA LYS A 60 11.64 17.71 -0.60
C LYS A 60 10.97 17.12 0.64
N MET A 61 11.72 17.08 1.75
CA MET A 61 11.18 16.73 3.07
C MET A 61 9.93 17.56 3.42
N GLY A 62 8.93 16.91 4.01
CA GLY A 62 7.64 17.52 4.33
C GLY A 62 6.58 17.46 3.23
N ALA A 63 6.85 16.75 2.12
CA ALA A 63 5.82 16.31 1.19
C ALA A 63 4.93 15.23 1.82
N TYR A 64 3.66 15.18 1.44
CA TYR A 64 2.71 14.16 1.90
C TYR A 64 2.11 13.41 0.73
N LEU A 65 2.15 12.07 0.79
CA LEU A 65 1.81 11.20 -0.34
C LEU A 65 0.46 10.50 -0.14
N TYR A 66 -0.41 10.60 -1.13
CA TYR A 66 -1.64 9.84 -1.23
C TYR A 66 -1.51 8.80 -2.35
N ILE A 67 -1.77 7.55 -2.02
CA ILE A 67 -1.76 6.43 -2.98
C ILE A 67 -3.14 5.80 -3.03
N SER A 68 -3.71 5.63 -4.22
CA SER A 68 -5.05 5.03 -4.38
C SER A 68 -5.13 4.13 -5.61
N GLY A 69 -5.67 2.92 -5.46
CA GLY A 69 -5.86 2.01 -6.60
C GLY A 69 -5.94 0.54 -6.18
N LYS A 70 -5.73 -0.39 -7.11
CA LYS A 70 -5.67 -1.83 -6.83
C LYS A 70 -4.58 -2.16 -5.82
N GLY A 71 -4.77 -3.26 -5.09
CA GLY A 71 -3.84 -3.72 -4.04
C GLY A 71 -2.38 -3.78 -4.51
N ASP A 72 -2.11 -4.47 -5.63
CA ASP A 72 -0.75 -4.63 -6.16
C ASP A 72 -0.14 -3.28 -6.62
N PHE A 73 -0.94 -2.37 -7.16
CA PHE A 73 -0.49 -1.03 -7.54
C PHE A 73 -0.07 -0.24 -6.30
N VAL A 74 -0.96 -0.19 -5.30
CA VAL A 74 -0.73 0.53 -4.05
C VAL A 74 0.51 -0.01 -3.33
N GLU A 75 0.67 -1.33 -3.25
CA GLU A 75 1.81 -1.97 -2.60
C GLU A 75 3.13 -1.61 -3.30
N LYS A 76 3.20 -1.72 -4.63
CA LYS A 76 4.42 -1.38 -5.40
C LYS A 76 4.81 0.09 -5.23
N VAL A 77 3.86 1.01 -5.37
CA VAL A 77 4.12 2.45 -5.17
C VAL A 77 4.55 2.74 -3.74
N LYS A 78 3.90 2.12 -2.74
CA LYS A 78 4.24 2.28 -1.32
C LYS A 78 5.67 1.84 -1.04
N VAL A 79 6.09 0.68 -1.56
CA VAL A 79 7.47 0.17 -1.40
C VAL A 79 8.48 1.15 -1.97
N ARG A 80 8.27 1.65 -3.19
CA ARG A 80 9.16 2.64 -3.83
C ARG A 80 9.19 3.97 -3.06
N ALA A 81 8.07 4.40 -2.47
CA ALA A 81 8.02 5.58 -1.61
C ALA A 81 8.87 5.39 -0.34
N MET A 82 8.76 4.24 0.32
CA MET A 82 9.54 3.93 1.51
C MET A 82 11.03 3.85 1.21
N GLU A 83 11.43 3.25 0.08
CA GLU A 83 12.82 3.23 -0.38
C GLU A 83 13.37 4.62 -0.69
N ALA A 84 12.53 5.55 -1.15
CA ALA A 84 12.88 6.96 -1.35
C ALA A 84 12.90 7.79 -0.05
N GLY A 85 12.56 7.18 1.10
CA GLY A 85 12.65 7.80 2.42
C GLY A 85 11.35 8.35 2.99
N PHE A 86 10.19 8.12 2.36
CA PHE A 86 8.90 8.48 2.96
C PHE A 86 8.59 7.56 4.14
N SER A 87 8.15 8.13 5.26
CA SER A 87 7.63 7.37 6.39
C SER A 87 6.14 7.05 6.25
N GLU A 88 5.64 6.05 6.99
CA GLU A 88 4.20 5.74 7.02
C GLU A 88 3.35 6.90 7.54
N HIS A 89 3.94 7.81 8.34
CA HIS A 89 3.25 9.01 8.82
C HIS A 89 3.17 10.13 7.76
N GLU A 90 3.88 9.97 6.65
CA GLU A 90 3.91 10.92 5.52
C GLU A 90 3.12 10.40 4.31
N MET A 91 2.36 9.31 4.50
CA MET A 91 1.54 8.75 3.43
C MET A 91 0.20 8.19 3.92
N GLN A 92 -0.80 8.17 3.02
CA GLN A 92 -2.04 7.42 3.19
C GLN A 92 -2.32 6.58 1.95
N THR A 93 -2.90 5.39 2.15
CA THR A 93 -3.20 4.42 1.10
C THR A 93 -4.66 3.99 1.11
N ALA A 94 -5.32 4.01 -0.06
CA ALA A 94 -6.64 3.43 -0.27
C ALA A 94 -6.56 2.33 -1.32
N ILE A 95 -7.01 1.13 -0.96
CA ILE A 95 -7.12 0.00 -1.88
C ILE A 95 -8.55 -0.03 -2.43
N ILE A 96 -8.66 -0.05 -3.75
CA ILE A 96 -9.92 -0.21 -4.48
C ILE A 96 -10.05 -1.67 -4.91
N GLY A 97 -11.21 -2.27 -4.61
CA GLY A 97 -11.49 -3.67 -4.91
C GLY A 97 -11.07 -4.63 -3.79
N PRO A 98 -10.95 -5.95 -4.10
CA PRO A 98 -10.70 -6.96 -3.10
C PRO A 98 -9.29 -6.84 -2.51
N VAL A 99 -9.20 -6.88 -1.19
CA VAL A 99 -7.92 -6.93 -0.47
C VAL A 99 -7.49 -8.38 -0.41
N ARG A 100 -6.49 -8.76 -1.23
CA ARG A 100 -5.88 -10.09 -1.14
C ARG A 100 -4.97 -10.15 0.08
N LYS A 101 -5.39 -10.87 1.12
CA LYS A 101 -4.48 -11.13 2.24
C LYS A 101 -3.50 -12.24 1.82
N ARG A 102 -2.29 -12.16 2.36
CA ARG A 102 -1.24 -13.14 2.12
C ARG A 102 -0.83 -13.74 3.45
N LEU A 103 -0.60 -15.05 3.48
CA LEU A 103 -0.10 -15.78 4.64
C LEU A 103 1.31 -16.33 4.34
N VAL A 104 2.27 -15.95 5.16
CA VAL A 104 3.67 -16.36 5.05
C VAL A 104 3.93 -17.51 6.00
N CYS A 105 4.32 -18.67 5.47
CA CYS A 105 4.61 -19.86 6.27
C CYS A 105 5.81 -19.63 7.20
N CYS A 106 5.67 -19.88 8.50
CA CYS A 106 6.79 -19.77 9.45
C CYS A 106 7.90 -20.80 9.21
N THR A 107 7.61 -21.89 8.50
CA THR A 107 8.55 -22.99 8.26
C THR A 107 9.37 -22.76 6.99
N CYS A 108 8.72 -22.52 5.85
CA CYS A 108 9.41 -22.38 4.56
C CYS A 108 9.49 -20.94 4.04
N HIS A 109 8.85 -19.98 4.72
CA HIS A 109 8.71 -18.58 4.26
C HIS A 109 7.96 -18.41 2.93
N GLY A 110 7.32 -19.47 2.43
CA GLY A 110 6.46 -19.41 1.25
C GLY A 110 5.22 -18.55 1.49
N MET A 111 4.88 -17.72 0.50
CA MET A 111 3.72 -16.83 0.53
C MET A 111 2.51 -17.52 -0.11
N ASN A 112 1.38 -17.50 0.58
CA ASN A 112 0.13 -18.13 0.18
C ASN A 112 -0.96 -17.06 0.06
N GLU A 113 -1.86 -17.17 -0.91
CA GLU A 113 -3.11 -16.41 -0.88
C GLU A 113 -3.95 -16.87 0.31
N TRP A 114 -4.58 -15.94 1.01
CA TRP A 114 -5.31 -16.24 2.23
C TRP A 114 -6.59 -15.43 2.28
N ASP A 115 -7.72 -16.12 2.44
CA ASP A 115 -9.04 -15.51 2.54
C ASP A 115 -9.53 -15.45 4.00
N ASP A 116 -8.60 -15.28 4.94
CA ASP A 116 -8.89 -15.20 6.39
C ASP A 116 -9.54 -16.47 6.97
N GLN A 117 -9.32 -17.61 6.32
CA GLN A 117 -9.73 -18.92 6.82
C GLN A 117 -8.87 -19.33 8.02
N ASP A 118 -9.46 -20.06 8.97
CA ASP A 118 -8.78 -20.48 10.20
C ASP A 118 -7.55 -21.36 9.92
N GLU A 119 -7.67 -22.32 8.98
CA GLU A 119 -6.57 -23.19 8.58
C GLU A 119 -6.41 -23.23 7.05
N ILE A 120 -5.16 -23.20 6.57
CA ILE A 120 -4.81 -23.45 5.16
C ILE A 120 -3.66 -24.46 5.05
N VAL A 121 -3.56 -25.16 3.92
CA VAL A 121 -2.37 -25.97 3.62
C VAL A 121 -1.38 -25.13 2.83
N CYS A 122 -0.13 -25.05 3.28
CA CYS A 122 0.90 -24.31 2.58
C CYS A 122 1.16 -24.91 1.20
N ALA A 123 0.99 -24.12 0.14
CA ALA A 123 1.22 -24.54 -1.24
C ALA A 123 2.69 -24.87 -1.55
N HIS A 124 3.62 -24.47 -0.67
CA HIS A 124 5.07 -24.64 -0.87
C HIS A 124 5.65 -25.85 -0.14
N CYS A 125 5.22 -26.11 1.10
CA CYS A 125 5.77 -27.20 1.93
C CYS A 125 4.74 -28.22 2.43
N GLY A 126 3.46 -28.03 2.13
CA GLY A 126 2.38 -28.95 2.51
C GLY A 126 1.98 -28.93 3.99
N GLN A 127 2.57 -28.07 4.81
CA GLN A 127 2.20 -27.95 6.23
C GLN A 127 0.83 -27.30 6.41
N GLN A 128 0.06 -27.76 7.40
CA GLN A 128 -1.18 -27.11 7.81
C GLN A 128 -0.83 -25.87 8.66
N LEU A 129 -1.37 -24.72 8.27
CA LEU A 129 -1.07 -23.42 8.88
C LEU A 129 -2.31 -22.78 9.48
N GLU A 130 -2.16 -22.21 10.67
CA GLU A 130 -3.11 -21.29 11.30
C GLU A 130 -2.64 -19.85 11.12
N GLY A 131 -3.54 -18.97 10.69
CA GLY A 131 -3.21 -17.58 10.39
C GLY A 131 -3.13 -16.68 11.61
N SER A 132 -2.06 -15.87 11.72
CA SER A 132 -1.98 -14.83 12.75
C SER A 132 -2.99 -13.71 12.49
N THR A 133 -3.49 -13.08 13.54
CA THR A 133 -4.32 -11.86 13.44
C THR A 133 -3.50 -10.59 13.16
N HIS A 134 -2.18 -10.65 13.24
CA HIS A 134 -1.30 -9.49 13.11
C HIS A 134 -0.61 -9.44 11.73
N TYR A 135 -0.86 -8.37 10.97
CA TYR A 135 -0.22 -8.16 9.67
C TYR A 135 1.26 -7.75 9.85
N SER A 136 2.17 -8.51 9.25
CA SER A 136 3.60 -8.18 9.23
C SER A 136 3.94 -7.29 8.03
N ARG A 137 4.20 -6.01 8.32
CA ARG A 137 4.68 -5.03 7.32
C ARG A 137 5.96 -5.48 6.62
N ARG A 138 6.90 -6.07 7.37
CA ARG A 138 8.17 -6.57 6.82
C ARG A 138 7.97 -7.69 5.80
N LEU A 139 6.95 -8.53 6.01
CA LEU A 139 6.67 -9.68 5.15
C LEU A 139 5.63 -9.38 4.06
N GLY A 140 4.96 -8.23 4.12
CA GLY A 140 3.83 -7.93 3.23
C GLY A 140 2.64 -8.88 3.43
N GLY A 141 2.50 -9.49 4.62
CA GLY A 141 1.52 -10.55 4.88
C GLY A 141 1.38 -10.89 6.35
N TYR A 142 0.40 -11.73 6.67
CA TYR A 142 0.21 -12.32 7.99
C TYR A 142 1.14 -13.54 8.15
N LEU A 143 1.54 -13.86 9.37
CA LEU A 143 2.38 -15.04 9.60
C LEU A 143 1.49 -16.27 9.82
N GLY A 144 1.80 -17.39 9.16
CA GLY A 144 1.12 -18.67 9.34
C GLY A 144 1.96 -19.59 10.22
N TYR A 145 1.40 -20.03 11.35
CA TYR A 145 2.03 -20.96 12.29
C TYR A 145 1.61 -22.39 11.98
N VAL A 146 2.47 -23.38 12.25
CA VAL A 146 2.09 -24.79 12.08
C VAL A 146 0.96 -25.13 13.05
N SER A 147 -0.16 -25.62 12.52
CA SER A 147 -1.28 -26.14 13.34
C SER A 147 -0.84 -27.43 14.02
N ILE A 148 -0.97 -27.49 15.35
CA ILE A 148 -0.69 -28.68 16.17
C ILE A 148 -2.04 -29.22 16.63
N LYS A 149 -2.47 -30.33 16.04
CA LYS A 149 -3.64 -31.09 16.48
C LYS A 149 -3.25 -32.16 17.50
#